data_AF-A0A7W6AGJ9-F1
#
_entry.id   AF-A0A7W6AGJ9-F1
#
_cell.length_a   1.000
_cell.length_b   1.000
_cell.length_c   1.000
_cell.angle_alpha   90.00
_cell.angle_beta   90.00
_cell.angle_gamma   90.00
#
_symmetry.space_group_name_H-M   'P 1'
#
loop_
_entity.id
_entity.type
_entity.pdbx_description
1 polymer ?
#
loop_
_entity_poly.entity_id
_entity_poly.type
_entity_poly.pdbx_seq_one_letter_code
_entity_poly.pdbx_strand_id
1 'polypeptide(L)'
;MRYDGLSKQSASVRRRHVFYCPGYDPESRTRYRLLFVRELLRHAKCFGEAKPQISRASLSADGLVQSWTVTASGGVETSYDVLLWDDLVARDTARSRFVSVALLVIGTLHALIRGKLFTFYRLNWKYGNVILYPFVLLLLLGAATALVALVVHAHLGDWYAHSLGMPPWATIPLGILVGLGWIRAMEAFLNRAFFWQILNDWVFNWQHGQGRRPDYEARLDVFVDHLVARLAAFAGAGEALDEILIVGHSTGGLTAVEVAARLLARDPEIGAQGPVLSLATLGSGLPLVAVQPQAVRVRADIASLVTSRRVAWIDYVAPQDWMNFPRFNPLHDLDLPIEAGSPIVNPTIRSARFREIIAEETYRKVRLRPFRMHFQFLMSNDRRGAYDFFAMTLGPETLHQRGLADWAALSTEPAPSCETMAA
;
A
#
# COMPACT_ATOMS: atom_id res chain seq x y z
N MET A 1 -26.93 12.20 -13.14
CA MET A 1 -26.48 11.72 -11.82
C MET A 1 -25.58 10.49 -11.99
N ARG A 2 -24.38 10.44 -11.40
CA ARG A 2 -23.45 9.29 -11.52
C ARG A 2 -23.89 8.04 -10.73
N TYR A 3 -24.87 8.17 -9.83
CA TYR A 3 -25.13 7.18 -8.78
C TYR A 3 -26.62 6.84 -8.56
N ASP A 4 -27.54 7.22 -9.47
CA ASP A 4 -29.01 7.05 -9.34
C ASP A 4 -29.53 5.58 -9.32
N GLY A 5 -28.65 4.58 -9.19
CA GLY A 5 -29.00 3.17 -9.06
C GLY A 5 -28.55 2.53 -7.74
N LEU A 6 -27.90 3.28 -6.85
CA LEU A 6 -27.34 2.76 -5.60
C LEU A 6 -28.29 2.96 -4.42
N SER A 7 -29.52 2.46 -4.54
CA SER A 7 -30.67 2.75 -3.67
C SER A 7 -30.50 2.41 -2.17
N LYS A 8 -29.37 1.83 -1.75
CA LYS A 8 -29.05 1.51 -0.35
C LYS A 8 -28.01 2.42 0.30
N GLN A 9 -27.41 3.35 -0.44
CA GLN A 9 -26.34 4.22 0.09
C GLN A 9 -26.85 5.36 1.00
N SER A 10 -28.15 5.47 1.24
CA SER A 10 -28.73 6.46 2.16
C SER A 10 -29.00 5.90 3.58
N ALA A 11 -28.72 4.62 3.84
CA ALA A 11 -28.94 4.00 5.14
C ALA A 11 -27.75 4.25 6.09
N SER A 12 -28.05 4.45 7.37
CA SER A 12 -27.05 4.47 8.44
C SER A 12 -26.50 3.04 8.63
N VAL A 13 -25.17 2.92 8.67
CA VAL A 13 -24.45 1.65 8.88
C VAL A 13 -24.47 1.29 10.37
N ARG A 14 -25.01 0.12 10.70
CA ARG A 14 -24.96 -0.48 12.04
C ARG A 14 -24.02 -1.68 12.09
N ARG A 15 -23.96 -2.47 11.03
CA ARG A 15 -23.04 -3.61 10.88
C ARG A 15 -22.20 -3.48 9.63
N ARG A 16 -20.88 -3.50 9.81
CA ARG A 16 -19.90 -3.46 8.72
C ARG A 16 -18.95 -4.65 8.82
N HIS A 17 -18.61 -5.21 7.67
CA HIS A 17 -17.47 -6.12 7.57
C HIS A 17 -16.36 -5.50 6.72
N VAL A 18 -15.14 -5.48 7.24
CA VAL A 18 -13.96 -4.87 6.61
C VAL A 18 -12.97 -5.96 6.20
N PHE A 19 -12.72 -6.08 4.89
CA PHE A 19 -11.60 -6.85 4.37
C PHE A 19 -10.41 -5.91 4.14
N TYR A 20 -9.39 -6.03 4.99
CA TYR A 20 -8.21 -5.17 4.92
C TYR A 20 -7.06 -5.87 4.19
N CYS A 21 -6.59 -5.26 3.10
CA CYS A 21 -5.44 -5.67 2.31
C CYS A 21 -4.19 -4.90 2.75
N PRO A 22 -3.23 -5.55 3.44
CA PRO A 22 -1.97 -4.93 3.82
C PRO A 22 -1.05 -4.71 2.61
N GLY A 23 -0.10 -3.80 2.76
CA GLY A 23 0.97 -3.54 1.78
C GLY A 23 2.02 -4.64 1.73
N TYR A 24 3.08 -4.41 0.95
CA TYR A 24 4.24 -5.30 0.90
C TYR A 24 5.03 -5.16 2.21
N ASP A 25 4.69 -5.97 3.21
CA ASP A 25 5.20 -5.84 4.58
C ASP A 25 5.42 -7.22 5.23
N PRO A 26 6.66 -7.57 5.62
CA PRO A 26 6.96 -8.86 6.27
C PRO A 26 6.36 -8.98 7.69
N GLU A 27 5.92 -7.87 8.30
CA GLU A 27 5.34 -7.86 9.64
C GLU A 27 3.82 -7.72 9.63
N SER A 28 3.15 -8.01 8.49
CA SER A 28 1.71 -7.78 8.34
C SER A 28 0.88 -8.44 9.45
N ARG A 29 1.28 -9.63 9.89
CA ARG A 29 0.59 -10.40 10.95
C ARG A 29 0.51 -9.68 12.30
N THR A 30 1.45 -8.80 12.62
CA THR A 30 1.51 -8.09 13.91
C THR A 30 1.29 -6.59 13.77
N ARG A 31 1.91 -5.96 12.77
CA ARG A 31 2.00 -4.50 12.65
C ARG A 31 0.63 -3.84 12.49
N TYR A 32 -0.24 -4.35 11.62
CA TYR A 32 -1.49 -3.68 11.29
C TYR A 32 -2.47 -3.68 12.46
N ARG A 33 -2.60 -4.79 13.20
CA ARG A 33 -3.44 -4.81 14.40
C ARG A 33 -2.87 -3.95 15.52
N LEU A 34 -1.55 -4.00 15.76
CA LEU A 34 -0.92 -3.16 16.79
C LEU A 34 -1.10 -1.67 16.46
N LEU A 35 -0.89 -1.29 15.20
CA LEU A 35 -1.12 0.06 14.72
C LEU A 35 -2.59 0.46 14.88
N PHE A 36 -3.53 -0.37 14.43
CA PHE A 36 -4.95 -0.14 14.54
C PHE A 36 -5.37 0.13 15.99
N VAL A 37 -5.03 -0.77 16.92
CA VAL A 37 -5.40 -0.64 18.33
C VAL A 37 -4.79 0.63 18.94
N ARG A 38 -3.50 0.89 18.69
CA ARG A 38 -2.82 2.08 19.21
C ARG A 38 -3.49 3.37 18.71
N GLU A 39 -3.71 3.45 17.41
CA GLU A 39 -4.22 4.66 16.77
C GLU A 39 -5.71 4.86 17.04
N LEU A 40 -6.50 3.79 17.18
CA LEU A 40 -7.90 3.89 17.57
C LEU A 40 -8.06 4.40 19.01
N LEU A 41 -7.24 3.90 19.95
CA LEU A 41 -7.23 4.41 21.33
C LEU A 41 -6.79 5.87 21.38
N ARG A 42 -5.80 6.25 20.57
CA ARG A 42 -5.36 7.64 20.42
C ARG A 42 -6.48 8.52 19.84
N HIS A 43 -7.18 8.04 18.83
CA HIS A 43 -8.30 8.74 18.19
C HIS A 43 -9.42 9.01 19.20
N ALA A 44 -9.86 7.99 19.92
CA ALA A 44 -10.89 8.14 20.95
C ALA A 44 -10.47 9.17 22.02
N LYS A 45 -9.21 9.12 22.48
CA LYS A 45 -8.68 10.11 23.43
C LYS A 45 -8.65 11.53 22.85
N CYS A 46 -8.12 11.70 21.64
CA CYS A 46 -7.97 13.02 21.02
C CYS A 46 -9.31 13.69 20.73
N PHE A 47 -10.35 12.92 20.45
CA PHE A 47 -11.67 13.45 20.13
C PHE A 47 -12.71 13.30 21.25
N GLY A 48 -12.28 12.92 22.46
CA GLY A 48 -13.17 12.79 23.63
C GLY A 48 -14.26 11.73 23.46
N GLU A 49 -14.01 10.71 22.65
CA GLU A 49 -14.97 9.63 22.38
C GLU A 49 -14.87 8.52 23.44
N ALA A 50 -15.96 7.77 23.61
CA ALA A 50 -15.96 6.60 24.48
C ALA A 50 -14.91 5.57 24.03
N LYS A 51 -14.29 4.89 25.00
CA LYS A 51 -13.28 3.86 24.72
C LYS A 51 -13.92 2.74 23.89
N PRO A 52 -13.38 2.41 22.71
CA PRO A 52 -13.93 1.35 21.88
C PRO A 52 -13.68 -0.03 22.49
N GLN A 53 -14.59 -0.95 22.22
CA GLN A 53 -14.43 -2.35 22.60
C GLN A 53 -13.79 -3.09 21.42
N ILE A 54 -12.68 -3.79 21.67
CA ILE A 54 -11.92 -4.51 20.63
C ILE A 54 -11.74 -5.94 21.10
N SER A 55 -12.16 -6.91 20.30
CA SER A 55 -12.00 -8.33 20.63
C SER A 55 -10.54 -8.76 20.55
N ARG A 56 -10.26 -9.94 21.12
CA ARG A 56 -9.03 -10.66 20.82
C ARG A 56 -9.01 -11.01 19.33
N ALA A 57 -7.84 -10.89 18.71
CA ALA A 57 -7.66 -11.38 17.35
C ALA A 57 -7.53 -12.92 17.32
N SER A 58 -8.16 -13.52 16.32
CA SER A 58 -7.96 -14.91 15.92
C SER A 58 -7.18 -14.95 14.61
N LEU A 59 -6.55 -16.08 14.35
CA LEU A 59 -5.87 -16.39 13.10
C LEU A 59 -6.58 -17.60 12.49
N SER A 60 -6.87 -17.57 11.19
CA SER A 60 -7.40 -18.72 10.45
C SER A 60 -6.44 -19.90 10.52
N ALA A 61 -6.96 -21.11 10.29
CA ALA A 61 -6.18 -22.35 10.38
C ALA A 61 -5.00 -22.39 9.39
N ASP A 62 -5.15 -21.79 8.21
CA ASP A 62 -4.12 -21.64 7.19
C ASP A 62 -3.14 -20.48 7.46
N GLY A 63 -3.41 -19.64 8.47
CA GLY A 63 -2.58 -18.50 8.83
C GLY A 63 -2.70 -17.30 7.89
N LEU A 64 -3.67 -17.29 6.97
CA LEU A 64 -3.82 -16.29 5.91
C LEU A 64 -4.78 -15.16 6.26
N VAL A 65 -5.59 -15.30 7.31
CA VAL A 65 -6.55 -14.27 7.73
C VAL A 65 -6.47 -14.04 9.22
N GLN A 66 -6.27 -12.79 9.62
CA GLN A 66 -6.37 -12.37 11.01
C GLN A 66 -7.67 -11.58 11.22
N SER A 67 -8.49 -12.06 12.16
CA SER A 67 -9.84 -11.51 12.37
C SER A 67 -10.05 -10.95 13.76
N TRP A 68 -10.85 -9.89 13.88
CA TRP A 68 -11.32 -9.36 15.17
C TRP A 68 -12.60 -8.53 14.98
N THR A 69 -13.27 -8.18 16.08
CA THR A 69 -14.42 -7.27 16.08
C THR A 69 -14.13 -6.01 16.89
N VAL A 70 -14.81 -4.93 16.51
CA VAL A 70 -14.72 -3.61 17.13
C VAL A 70 -16.12 -3.05 17.25
N THR A 71 -16.47 -2.59 18.45
CA THR A 71 -17.67 -1.77 18.67
C THR A 71 -17.20 -0.37 19.03
N ALA A 72 -17.45 0.57 18.12
CA ALA A 72 -17.04 1.96 18.29
C ALA A 72 -18.08 2.77 19.08
N SER A 73 -17.69 3.99 19.48
CA SER A 73 -18.49 4.95 20.26
C SER A 73 -19.87 5.25 19.63
N GLY A 74 -19.98 5.19 18.30
CA GLY A 74 -21.22 5.39 17.54
C GLY A 74 -22.16 4.18 17.44
N GLY A 75 -21.85 3.07 18.11
CA GLY A 75 -22.70 1.86 18.12
C GLY A 75 -22.61 0.98 16.87
N VAL A 76 -21.71 1.31 15.93
CA VAL A 76 -21.43 0.49 14.76
C VAL A 76 -20.59 -0.72 15.17
N GLU A 77 -21.11 -1.91 14.89
CA GLU A 77 -20.38 -3.16 15.04
C GLU A 77 -19.60 -3.43 13.75
N THR A 78 -18.27 -3.44 13.85
CA THR A 78 -17.39 -3.69 12.72
C THR A 78 -16.57 -4.95 12.96
N SER A 79 -16.67 -5.91 12.05
CA SER A 79 -15.77 -7.06 12.01
C SER A 79 -14.69 -6.84 10.96
N TYR A 80 -13.46 -7.28 11.26
CA TYR A 80 -12.29 -7.13 10.41
C TYR A 80 -11.73 -8.49 10.05
N ASP A 81 -11.35 -8.65 8.79
CA ASP A 81 -10.51 -9.72 8.28
C ASP A 81 -9.31 -9.09 7.54
N VAL A 82 -8.11 -9.22 8.10
CA VAL A 82 -6.86 -8.81 7.44
C VAL A 82 -6.37 -9.96 6.57
N LEU A 83 -6.23 -9.70 5.27
CA LEU A 83 -5.81 -10.65 4.25
C LEU A 83 -4.28 -10.72 4.20
N LEU A 84 -3.70 -11.68 4.91
CA LEU A 84 -2.25 -11.80 5.12
C LEU A 84 -1.54 -12.46 3.94
N TRP A 85 -0.48 -11.80 3.48
CA TRP A 85 0.44 -12.30 2.45
C TRP A 85 1.91 -12.03 2.77
N ASP A 86 2.21 -11.82 4.06
CA ASP A 86 3.57 -11.65 4.58
C ASP A 86 4.48 -12.86 4.31
N ASP A 87 3.91 -14.06 4.11
CA ASP A 87 4.69 -15.24 3.74
C ASP A 87 5.32 -15.12 2.35
N LEU A 88 4.63 -14.49 1.38
CA LEU A 88 5.21 -14.21 0.06
C LEU A 88 6.31 -13.16 0.17
N VAL A 89 6.08 -12.12 0.98
CA VAL A 89 7.06 -11.06 1.27
C VAL A 89 8.32 -11.63 1.96
N ALA A 90 8.13 -12.57 2.88
CA ALA A 90 9.22 -13.26 3.58
C ALA A 90 10.03 -14.14 2.62
N ARG A 91 9.37 -14.88 1.71
CA ARG A 91 10.05 -15.66 0.66
C ARG A 91 10.88 -14.76 -0.26
N ASP A 92 10.33 -13.62 -0.66
CA ASP A 92 11.05 -12.64 -1.45
C ASP A 92 12.26 -12.06 -0.72
N THR A 93 12.13 -11.84 0.59
CA THR A 93 13.21 -11.35 1.45
C THR A 93 14.30 -12.40 1.68
N ALA A 94 13.93 -13.68 1.68
CA ALA A 94 14.84 -14.82 1.81
C ALA A 94 15.63 -15.15 0.52
N ARG A 95 15.33 -14.49 -0.61
CA ARG A 95 16.10 -14.64 -1.84
C ARG A 95 17.58 -14.31 -1.62
N SER A 96 18.46 -14.98 -2.34
CA SER A 96 19.89 -14.68 -2.29
C SER A 96 20.12 -13.23 -2.71
N ARG A 97 21.07 -12.55 -2.04
CA ARG A 97 21.36 -11.14 -2.30
C ARG A 97 21.74 -10.90 -3.76
N PHE A 98 22.46 -11.84 -4.36
CA PHE A 98 22.80 -11.82 -5.78
C PHE A 98 21.56 -11.80 -6.68
N VAL A 99 20.59 -12.70 -6.44
CA VAL A 99 19.36 -12.75 -7.22
C VAL A 99 18.53 -11.47 -7.03
N SER A 100 18.41 -10.97 -5.79
CA SER A 100 17.70 -9.72 -5.53
C SER A 100 18.34 -8.53 -6.26
N VAL A 101 19.67 -8.40 -6.23
CA VAL A 101 20.40 -7.35 -6.95
C VAL A 101 20.24 -7.50 -8.47
N ALA A 102 20.34 -8.72 -9.00
CA ALA A 102 20.14 -8.98 -10.42
C ALA A 102 18.73 -8.57 -10.87
N LEU A 103 17.70 -8.95 -10.11
CA LEU A 103 16.31 -8.59 -10.39
C LEU A 103 16.08 -7.07 -10.29
N LEU A 104 16.72 -6.38 -9.33
CA LEU A 104 16.68 -4.92 -9.24
C LEU A 104 17.24 -4.26 -10.50
N VAL A 105 18.41 -4.72 -10.97
CA VAL A 105 19.06 -4.17 -12.16
C VAL A 105 18.18 -4.43 -13.39
N ILE A 106 17.74 -5.67 -13.59
CA ILE A 106 16.89 -6.05 -14.73
C ILE A 106 15.59 -5.26 -14.72
N GLY A 107 14.89 -5.19 -13.57
CA GLY A 107 13.62 -4.50 -13.45
C GLY A 107 13.73 -2.99 -13.66
N THR A 108 14.77 -2.37 -13.09
CA THR A 108 15.02 -0.93 -13.25
C THR A 108 15.41 -0.57 -14.68
N LEU A 109 16.32 -1.32 -15.30
CA LEU A 109 16.71 -1.11 -16.70
C LEU A 109 15.53 -1.33 -17.65
N HIS A 110 14.72 -2.38 -17.41
CA HIS A 110 13.50 -2.61 -18.17
C HIS A 110 12.53 -1.42 -18.04
N ALA A 111 12.26 -0.94 -16.83
CA ALA A 111 11.38 0.21 -16.61
C ALA A 111 11.92 1.49 -17.25
N LEU A 112 13.24 1.69 -17.27
CA LEU A 112 13.89 2.82 -17.94
C LEU A 112 13.73 2.73 -19.47
N ILE A 113 14.10 1.60 -20.07
CA ILE A 113 13.99 1.35 -21.52
C ILE A 113 12.55 1.49 -22.01
N ARG A 114 11.57 1.03 -21.22
CA ARG A 114 10.14 1.13 -21.54
C ARG A 114 9.51 2.47 -21.18
N GLY A 115 10.30 3.45 -20.71
CA GLY A 115 9.85 4.79 -20.34
C GLY A 115 8.95 4.87 -19.11
N LYS A 116 8.83 3.78 -18.33
CA LYS A 116 7.95 3.69 -17.16
C LYS A 116 8.48 4.49 -15.99
N LEU A 117 9.80 4.60 -15.85
CA LEU A 117 10.38 5.48 -14.82
C LEU A 117 9.95 6.94 -15.02
N PHE A 118 9.97 7.46 -16.25
CA PHE A 118 9.47 8.82 -16.55
C PHE A 118 7.98 8.97 -16.24
N THR A 119 7.19 7.92 -16.47
CA THR A 119 5.77 7.90 -16.09
C THR A 119 5.62 8.05 -14.58
N PHE A 120 6.38 7.30 -13.77
CA PHE A 120 6.35 7.43 -12.31
C PHE A 120 6.77 8.83 -11.84
N TYR A 121 7.81 9.42 -12.43
CA TYR A 121 8.22 10.79 -12.11
C TYR A 121 7.16 11.83 -12.48
N ARG A 122 6.46 11.65 -13.61
CA ARG A 122 5.33 12.51 -14.02
C ARG A 122 4.18 12.43 -13.01
N LEU A 123 3.85 11.23 -12.55
CA LEU A 123 2.76 11.00 -11.59
C LEU A 123 3.13 11.48 -10.18
N ASN A 124 4.33 11.17 -9.70
CA ASN A 124 4.91 11.71 -8.47
C ASN A 124 6.45 11.57 -8.44
N TRP A 125 7.16 12.69 -8.59
CA TRP A 125 8.63 12.70 -8.54
C TRP A 125 9.19 12.18 -7.20
N LYS A 126 8.47 12.36 -6.09
CA LYS A 126 8.90 11.84 -4.78
C LYS A 126 8.93 10.31 -4.77
N TYR A 127 7.90 9.68 -5.33
CA TYR A 127 7.86 8.22 -5.42
C TYR A 127 8.87 7.72 -6.46
N GLY A 128 9.05 8.44 -7.56
CA GLY A 128 10.14 8.19 -8.51
C GLY A 128 11.51 8.06 -7.82
N ASN A 129 11.83 8.97 -6.89
CA ASN A 129 13.06 8.89 -6.10
C ASN A 129 13.11 7.68 -5.16
N VAL A 130 12.00 7.30 -4.52
CA VAL A 130 11.95 6.11 -3.65
C VAL A 130 12.16 4.83 -4.46
N ILE A 131 11.57 4.73 -5.66
CA ILE A 131 11.76 3.58 -6.57
C ILE A 131 13.22 3.51 -7.06
N LEU A 132 13.82 4.66 -7.38
CA LEU A 132 15.17 4.73 -7.92
C LEU A 132 16.26 4.57 -6.83
N TYR A 133 15.92 4.81 -5.56
CA TYR A 133 16.85 4.79 -4.43
C TYR A 133 17.70 3.51 -4.33
N PRO A 134 17.14 2.28 -4.37
CA PRO A 134 17.96 1.07 -4.31
C PRO A 134 18.92 0.95 -5.49
N PHE A 135 18.52 1.35 -6.69
CA PHE A 135 19.39 1.27 -7.86
C PHE A 135 20.56 2.26 -7.76
N VAL A 136 20.32 3.50 -7.33
CA VAL A 136 21.39 4.48 -7.11
C VAL A 136 22.32 4.04 -5.98
N LEU A 137 21.79 3.55 -4.86
CA LEU A 137 22.62 3.05 -3.77
C LEU A 137 23.47 1.85 -4.20
N LEU A 138 22.93 0.95 -5.02
CA LEU A 138 23.69 -0.15 -5.61
C LEU A 138 24.87 0.35 -6.46
N LEU A 139 24.65 1.37 -7.31
CA LEU A 139 25.72 1.97 -8.11
C LEU A 139 26.80 2.61 -7.23
N LEU A 140 26.41 3.29 -6.14
CA LEU A 140 27.35 3.87 -5.18
C LEU A 140 28.17 2.79 -4.45
N LEU A 141 27.55 1.68 -4.04
CA LEU A 141 28.25 0.55 -3.44
C LEU A 141 29.23 -0.11 -4.43
N GLY A 142 28.84 -0.22 -5.70
CA GLY A 142 29.72 -0.69 -6.77
C GLY A 142 30.92 0.23 -7.01
N ALA A 143 30.68 1.55 -7.08
CA ALA A 143 31.73 2.54 -7.23
C ALA A 143 32.69 2.56 -6.03
N ALA A 144 32.16 2.44 -4.80
CA ALA A 144 32.97 2.30 -3.59
C ALA A 144 33.82 1.02 -3.62
N THR A 145 33.26 -0.11 -4.07
CA THR A 145 34.00 -1.37 -4.23
C THR A 145 35.12 -1.24 -5.27
N ALA A 146 34.86 -0.58 -6.40
CA ALA A 146 35.88 -0.31 -7.42
C ALA A 146 36.99 0.60 -6.87
N LEU A 147 36.64 1.62 -6.08
CA LEU A 147 37.61 2.49 -5.42
C LEU A 147 38.48 1.71 -4.42
N VAL A 148 37.88 0.85 -3.60
CA VAL A 148 38.63 -0.04 -2.71
C VAL A 148 39.59 -0.92 -3.51
N ALA A 149 39.15 -1.46 -4.65
CA ALA A 149 40.02 -2.28 -5.49
C ALA A 149 41.19 -1.50 -6.10
N LEU A 150 40.97 -0.25 -6.50
CA LEU A 150 42.03 0.65 -6.95
C LEU A 150 43.02 0.97 -5.84
N VAL A 151 42.55 1.23 -4.61
CA VAL A 151 43.43 1.47 -3.44
C VAL A 151 44.24 0.21 -3.10
N VAL A 152 43.63 -0.97 -3.12
CA VAL A 152 44.36 -2.23 -2.90
C VAL A 152 45.43 -2.42 -3.98
N HIS A 153 45.09 -2.19 -5.25
CA HIS A 153 46.07 -2.25 -6.34
C HIS A 153 47.17 -1.19 -6.20
N ALA A 154 46.84 0.03 -5.78
CA ALA A 154 47.82 1.09 -5.54
C ALA A 154 48.90 0.66 -4.55
N HIS A 155 48.49 0.10 -3.41
CA HIS A 155 49.38 -0.28 -2.31
C HIS A 155 50.08 -1.63 -2.50
N LEU A 156 49.50 -2.58 -3.23
CA LEU A 156 50.09 -3.91 -3.43
C LEU A 156 50.69 -4.13 -4.82
N GLY A 157 50.29 -3.33 -5.80
CA GLY A 157 50.77 -3.35 -7.19
C GLY A 157 52.09 -2.62 -7.34
N ASP A 158 52.18 -1.70 -8.29
CA ASP A 158 53.42 -1.03 -8.69
C ASP A 158 53.39 0.49 -8.53
N TRP A 159 52.33 1.03 -7.91
CA TRP A 159 52.08 2.48 -7.91
C TRP A 159 52.89 3.28 -6.89
N TYR A 160 53.32 2.66 -5.78
CA TYR A 160 54.13 3.31 -4.76
C TYR A 160 55.45 2.58 -4.55
N ALA A 161 56.44 3.29 -4.01
CA ALA A 161 57.77 2.73 -3.72
C ALA A 161 57.72 1.60 -2.68
N HIS A 162 56.71 1.57 -1.80
CA HIS A 162 56.50 0.50 -0.82
C HIS A 162 55.64 -0.66 -1.36
N SER A 163 55.17 -0.59 -2.60
CA SER A 163 54.26 -1.60 -3.15
C SER A 163 55.01 -2.90 -3.47
N LEU A 164 54.29 -4.02 -3.43
CA LEU A 164 54.86 -5.37 -3.57
C LEU A 164 55.09 -5.81 -5.03
N GLY A 165 54.73 -4.98 -6.01
CA GLY A 165 54.83 -5.29 -7.44
C GLY A 165 53.83 -6.32 -7.92
N MET A 166 52.74 -6.58 -7.18
CA MET A 166 51.79 -7.63 -7.55
C MET A 166 50.98 -7.26 -8.80
N PRO A 167 50.78 -8.19 -9.74
CA PRO A 167 50.09 -7.87 -10.99
C PRO A 167 48.60 -7.52 -10.77
N PRO A 168 47.97 -6.75 -11.70
CA PRO A 168 46.56 -6.35 -11.59
C PRO A 168 45.59 -7.54 -11.47
N TRP A 169 45.88 -8.67 -12.13
CA TRP A 169 45.03 -9.86 -12.07
C TRP A 169 44.96 -10.50 -10.67
N ALA A 170 45.92 -10.22 -9.79
CA ALA A 170 45.89 -10.69 -8.39
C ALA A 170 45.30 -9.63 -7.44
N THR A 171 45.68 -8.37 -7.62
CA THR A 171 45.30 -7.27 -6.71
C THR A 171 43.88 -6.76 -6.93
N ILE A 172 43.37 -6.74 -8.18
CA ILE A 172 42.00 -6.31 -8.46
C ILE A 172 40.96 -7.27 -7.86
N PRO A 173 41.04 -8.61 -8.06
CA PRO A 173 40.12 -9.54 -7.41
C PRO A 173 40.19 -9.48 -5.89
N LEU A 174 41.39 -9.36 -5.31
CA LEU A 174 41.56 -9.17 -3.86
C LEU A 174 40.84 -7.91 -3.39
N GLY A 175 41.02 -6.79 -4.10
CA GLY A 175 40.33 -5.54 -3.85
C GLY A 175 38.82 -5.64 -3.92
N ILE A 176 38.29 -6.35 -4.91
CA ILE A 176 36.85 -6.64 -5.03
C ILE A 176 36.39 -7.46 -3.83
N LEU A 177 37.12 -8.50 -3.42
CA LEU A 177 36.77 -9.32 -2.25
C LEU A 177 36.74 -8.47 -0.96
N VAL A 178 37.70 -7.56 -0.78
CA VAL A 178 37.71 -6.61 0.35
C VAL A 178 36.48 -5.70 0.30
N GLY A 179 36.15 -5.14 -0.86
CA GLY A 179 34.96 -4.30 -1.02
C GLY A 179 33.64 -5.05 -0.77
N LEU A 180 33.52 -6.29 -1.24
CA LEU A 180 32.37 -7.15 -0.94
C LEU A 180 32.28 -7.47 0.57
N GLY A 181 33.41 -7.73 1.23
CA GLY A 181 33.49 -7.89 2.68
C GLY A 181 33.03 -6.63 3.43
N TRP A 182 33.38 -5.45 2.93
CA TRP A 182 32.91 -4.18 3.49
C TRP A 182 31.39 -3.99 3.31
N ILE A 183 30.83 -4.30 2.13
CA ILE A 183 29.37 -4.27 1.92
C ILE A 183 28.66 -5.22 2.89
N ARG A 184 29.21 -6.42 3.09
CA ARG A 184 28.70 -7.39 4.08
C ARG A 184 28.70 -6.80 5.49
N ALA A 185 29.76 -6.08 5.88
CA ALA A 185 29.83 -5.40 7.17
C ALA A 185 28.80 -4.26 7.31
N MET A 186 28.37 -3.64 6.19
CA MET A 186 27.34 -2.61 6.17
C MET A 186 25.89 -3.14 6.19
N GLU A 187 25.67 -4.45 6.27
CA GLU A 187 24.32 -5.03 6.11
C GLU A 187 23.31 -4.50 7.13
N ALA A 188 23.72 -4.27 8.38
CA ALA A 188 22.87 -3.65 9.40
C ALA A 188 22.43 -2.22 9.02
N PHE A 189 23.35 -1.43 8.43
CA PHE A 189 23.04 -0.09 7.94
C PHE A 189 22.08 -0.14 6.74
N LEU A 190 22.32 -1.03 5.78
CA LEU A 190 21.45 -1.21 4.62
C LEU A 190 20.02 -1.61 5.03
N ASN A 191 19.89 -2.48 6.03
CA ASN A 191 18.60 -2.84 6.62
C ASN A 191 17.92 -1.62 7.27
N ARG A 192 18.66 -0.85 8.08
CA ARG A 192 18.14 0.38 8.72
C ARG A 192 17.75 1.47 7.70
N ALA A 193 18.41 1.50 6.55
CA ALA A 193 18.10 2.39 5.44
C ALA A 193 16.97 1.86 4.53
N PHE A 194 16.34 0.74 4.89
CA PHE A 194 15.26 0.09 4.13
C PHE A 194 15.66 -0.36 2.71
N PHE A 195 16.95 -0.51 2.43
CA PHE A 195 17.45 -0.87 1.10
C PHE A 195 16.81 -2.16 0.57
N TRP A 196 16.90 -3.25 1.34
CA TRP A 196 16.36 -4.54 0.92
C TRP A 196 14.84 -4.56 0.83
N GLN A 197 14.15 -3.83 1.72
CA GLN A 197 12.69 -3.73 1.70
C GLN A 197 12.20 -3.05 0.43
N ILE A 198 12.72 -1.85 0.13
CA ILE A 198 12.31 -1.06 -1.05
C ILE A 198 12.72 -1.78 -2.33
N LEU A 199 13.91 -2.42 -2.34
CA LEU A 199 14.35 -3.23 -3.46
C LEU A 199 13.36 -4.35 -3.77
N ASN A 200 12.99 -5.15 -2.76
CA ASN A 200 12.13 -6.30 -2.97
C ASN A 200 10.69 -5.88 -3.30
N ASP A 201 10.18 -4.80 -2.70
CA ASP A 201 8.87 -4.22 -3.03
C ASP A 201 8.81 -3.75 -4.50
N TRP A 202 9.84 -3.04 -4.96
CA TRP A 202 9.96 -2.66 -6.37
C TRP A 202 9.99 -3.87 -7.29
N VAL A 203 10.82 -4.88 -6.97
CA VAL A 203 10.93 -6.11 -7.77
C VAL A 203 9.60 -6.86 -7.81
N PHE A 204 8.89 -6.97 -6.68
CA PHE A 204 7.57 -7.59 -6.61
C PHE A 204 6.58 -6.90 -7.56
N ASN A 205 6.42 -5.58 -7.44
CA ASN A 205 5.48 -4.82 -8.28
C ASN A 205 5.87 -4.91 -9.76
N TRP A 206 7.16 -4.81 -10.08
CA TRP A 206 7.63 -4.96 -11.45
C TRP A 206 7.31 -6.36 -12.00
N GLN A 207 7.60 -7.42 -11.25
CA GLN A 207 7.30 -8.81 -11.65
C GLN A 207 5.82 -9.02 -11.85
N HIS A 208 4.97 -8.55 -10.93
CA HIS A 208 3.52 -8.66 -11.05
C HIS A 208 3.01 -7.92 -12.29
N GLY A 209 3.49 -6.70 -12.54
CA GLY A 209 3.14 -5.96 -13.76
C GLY A 209 3.70 -6.57 -15.06
N GLN A 210 4.64 -7.52 -14.96
CA GLN A 210 5.06 -8.36 -16.08
C GLN A 210 4.33 -9.72 -16.14
N GLY A 211 3.32 -9.97 -15.30
CA GLY A 211 2.63 -11.27 -15.23
C GLY A 211 3.50 -12.41 -14.68
N ARG A 212 4.51 -12.10 -13.85
CA ARG A 212 5.50 -13.07 -13.35
C ARG A 212 5.32 -13.43 -11.88
N ARG A 213 4.11 -13.27 -11.33
CA ARG A 213 3.77 -13.62 -9.92
C ARG A 213 2.57 -14.58 -9.83
N PRO A 214 2.66 -15.80 -10.38
CA PRO A 214 1.60 -16.79 -10.24
C PRO A 214 1.32 -17.17 -8.77
N ASP A 215 2.32 -17.03 -7.89
CA ASP A 215 2.18 -17.21 -6.45
C ASP A 215 1.23 -16.17 -5.82
N TYR A 216 1.34 -14.92 -6.25
CA TYR A 216 0.46 -13.84 -5.81
C TYR A 216 -0.93 -13.94 -6.44
N GLU A 217 -1.02 -14.29 -7.73
CA GLU A 217 -2.29 -14.56 -8.41
C GLU A 217 -3.11 -15.65 -7.68
N ALA A 218 -2.46 -16.77 -7.35
CA ALA A 218 -3.10 -17.83 -6.57
C ALA A 218 -3.53 -17.34 -5.17
N ARG A 219 -2.76 -16.45 -4.54
CA ARG A 219 -3.14 -15.84 -3.25
C ARG A 219 -4.39 -14.96 -3.38
N LEU A 220 -4.53 -14.21 -4.47
CA LEU A 220 -5.72 -13.40 -4.73
C LEU A 220 -6.96 -14.28 -4.85
N ASP A 221 -6.86 -15.43 -5.51
CA ASP A 221 -7.98 -16.38 -5.60
C ASP A 221 -8.38 -16.93 -4.23
N VAL A 222 -7.41 -17.30 -3.39
CA VAL A 222 -7.66 -17.75 -2.00
C VAL A 222 -8.33 -16.67 -1.16
N PHE A 223 -7.93 -15.41 -1.32
CA PHE A 223 -8.60 -14.30 -0.64
C PHE A 223 -10.04 -14.15 -1.09
N VAL A 224 -10.31 -14.24 -2.40
CA VAL A 224 -11.68 -14.13 -2.92
C VAL A 224 -12.54 -15.31 -2.44
N ASP A 225 -12.00 -16.53 -2.37
CA ASP A 225 -12.67 -17.69 -1.78
C ASP A 225 -13.05 -17.42 -0.32
N HIS A 226 -12.13 -16.87 0.47
CA HIS A 226 -12.39 -16.49 1.86
C HIS A 226 -13.50 -15.43 1.96
N LEU A 227 -13.45 -14.38 1.13
CA LEU A 227 -14.48 -13.34 1.09
C LEU A 227 -15.86 -13.94 0.84
N VAL A 228 -16.00 -14.77 -0.20
CA VAL A 228 -17.28 -15.42 -0.54
C VAL A 228 -17.77 -16.31 0.60
N ALA A 229 -16.90 -17.15 1.17
CA ALA A 229 -17.24 -18.03 2.28
C ALA A 229 -17.66 -17.25 3.53
N ARG A 230 -16.98 -16.13 3.83
CA ARG A 230 -17.28 -15.29 4.98
C ARG A 230 -18.63 -14.59 4.84
N LEU A 231 -18.93 -14.08 3.65
CA LEU A 231 -20.23 -13.46 3.36
C LEU A 231 -21.37 -14.48 3.41
N ALA A 232 -21.16 -15.69 2.88
CA ALA A 232 -22.12 -16.79 3.00
C ALA A 232 -22.36 -17.19 4.48
N ALA A 233 -21.32 -17.19 5.31
CA ALA A 233 -21.45 -17.48 6.73
C ALA A 233 -22.29 -16.42 7.46
N PHE A 234 -22.10 -15.13 7.16
CA PHE A 234 -22.96 -14.07 7.69
C PHE A 234 -24.44 -14.26 7.28
N ALA A 235 -24.68 -14.53 5.99
CA ALA A 235 -26.03 -14.78 5.50
C ALA A 235 -26.68 -16.00 6.16
N GLY A 236 -25.94 -17.10 6.31
CA GLY A 236 -26.41 -18.32 6.97
C GLY A 236 -26.70 -18.15 8.46
N ALA A 237 -25.99 -17.26 9.14
CA ALA A 237 -26.24 -16.89 10.53
C ALA A 237 -27.38 -15.86 10.72
N GLY A 238 -27.98 -15.37 9.62
CA GLY A 238 -28.97 -14.29 9.68
C GLY A 238 -28.38 -12.93 10.07
N GLU A 239 -27.07 -12.76 9.94
CA GLU A 239 -26.38 -11.51 10.23
C GLU A 239 -26.44 -10.58 9.02
N ALA A 240 -27.43 -9.69 9.00
CA ALA A 240 -27.56 -8.68 7.96
C ALA A 240 -26.44 -7.63 8.09
N LEU A 241 -25.54 -7.60 7.10
CA LEU A 241 -24.57 -6.52 6.93
C LEU A 241 -25.24 -5.34 6.22
N ASP A 242 -24.87 -4.12 6.62
CA ASP A 242 -25.24 -2.90 5.90
C ASP A 242 -24.18 -2.56 4.84
N GLU A 243 -22.90 -2.80 5.16
CA GLU A 243 -21.78 -2.51 4.27
C GLU A 243 -20.66 -3.57 4.35
N ILE A 244 -20.17 -3.94 3.18
CA ILE A 244 -18.91 -4.67 2.99
C ILE A 244 -17.89 -3.67 2.48
N LEU A 245 -16.79 -3.50 3.21
CA LEU A 245 -15.75 -2.53 2.89
C LEU A 245 -14.42 -3.25 2.65
N ILE A 246 -13.95 -3.21 1.41
CA ILE A 246 -12.60 -3.66 1.05
C ILE A 246 -11.67 -2.46 1.13
N VAL A 247 -10.64 -2.54 1.97
CA VAL A 247 -9.67 -1.44 2.17
C VAL A 247 -8.27 -1.92 1.82
N GLY A 248 -7.57 -1.18 0.97
CA GLY A 248 -6.17 -1.45 0.65
C GLY A 248 -5.27 -0.26 0.90
N HIS A 249 -4.14 -0.46 1.58
CA HIS A 249 -3.12 0.58 1.79
C HIS A 249 -1.83 0.23 1.05
N SER A 250 -1.19 1.22 0.42
CA SER A 250 0.06 1.00 -0.33
C SER A 250 -0.12 -0.03 -1.46
N THR A 251 0.76 -1.02 -1.58
CA THR A 251 0.60 -2.21 -2.44
C THR A 251 -0.69 -2.98 -2.13
N GLY A 252 -1.22 -2.89 -0.90
CA GLY A 252 -2.52 -3.45 -0.55
C GLY A 252 -3.68 -2.78 -1.29
N GLY A 253 -3.51 -1.54 -1.77
CA GLY A 253 -4.46 -0.88 -2.66
C GLY A 253 -4.60 -1.57 -4.02
N LEU A 254 -3.51 -2.14 -4.53
CA LEU A 254 -3.53 -3.02 -5.71
C LEU A 254 -4.27 -4.33 -5.39
N THR A 255 -3.89 -4.99 -4.29
CA THR A 255 -4.56 -6.22 -3.82
C THR A 255 -6.06 -6.01 -3.69
N ALA A 256 -6.49 -4.89 -3.09
CA ALA A 256 -7.90 -4.57 -2.87
C ALA A 256 -8.68 -4.39 -4.18
N VAL A 257 -8.09 -3.71 -5.17
CA VAL A 257 -8.67 -3.56 -6.52
C VAL A 257 -8.83 -4.92 -7.19
N GLU A 258 -7.78 -5.73 -7.15
CA GLU A 258 -7.75 -7.06 -7.77
C GLU A 258 -8.71 -8.06 -7.11
N VAL A 259 -8.82 -8.04 -5.77
CA VAL A 259 -9.77 -8.84 -5.00
C VAL A 259 -11.20 -8.37 -5.26
N ALA A 260 -11.47 -7.06 -5.28
CA ALA A 260 -12.79 -6.52 -5.54
C ALA A 260 -13.29 -6.88 -6.95
N ALA A 261 -12.42 -6.78 -7.97
CA ALA A 261 -12.77 -7.15 -9.34
C ALA A 261 -13.09 -8.64 -9.47
N ARG A 262 -12.26 -9.51 -8.87
CA ARG A 262 -12.51 -10.96 -8.83
C ARG A 262 -13.80 -11.30 -8.06
N LEU A 263 -14.09 -10.61 -6.94
CA LEU A 263 -15.33 -10.78 -6.21
C LEU A 263 -16.56 -10.41 -7.07
N LEU A 264 -16.53 -9.27 -7.76
CA LEU A 264 -17.61 -8.86 -8.67
C LEU A 264 -17.85 -9.86 -9.81
N ALA A 265 -16.79 -10.54 -10.27
CA ALA A 265 -16.88 -11.55 -11.33
C ALA A 265 -17.45 -12.88 -10.82
N ARG A 266 -17.14 -13.26 -9.57
CA ARG A 266 -17.62 -14.53 -8.97
C ARG A 266 -19.03 -14.43 -8.40
N ASP A 267 -19.40 -13.28 -7.88
CA ASP A 267 -20.74 -13.01 -7.35
C ASP A 267 -21.40 -11.89 -8.16
N PRO A 268 -22.32 -12.23 -9.09
CA PRO A 268 -23.04 -11.23 -9.88
C PRO A 268 -24.03 -10.38 -9.06
N GLU A 269 -24.50 -10.88 -7.90
CA GLU A 269 -25.51 -10.22 -7.06
C GLU A 269 -24.88 -9.27 -6.04
N ILE A 270 -23.61 -9.48 -5.67
CA ILE A 270 -22.91 -8.64 -4.69
C ILE A 270 -22.97 -7.16 -5.08
N GLY A 271 -23.39 -6.34 -4.12
CA GLY A 271 -23.54 -4.89 -4.28
C GLY A 271 -24.67 -4.43 -5.20
N ALA A 272 -25.35 -5.35 -5.92
CA ALA A 272 -26.62 -5.08 -6.59
C ALA A 272 -27.81 -5.35 -5.65
N GLN A 273 -27.71 -6.41 -4.85
CA GLN A 273 -28.65 -6.77 -3.80
C GLN A 273 -27.91 -6.94 -2.47
N GLY A 274 -28.63 -6.93 -1.35
CA GLY A 274 -27.99 -7.08 -0.02
C GLY A 274 -27.16 -5.85 0.42
N PRO A 275 -26.02 -6.03 1.11
CA PRO A 275 -25.20 -4.93 1.64
C PRO A 275 -24.58 -4.05 0.55
N VAL A 276 -24.25 -2.81 0.90
CA VAL A 276 -23.45 -1.93 0.04
C VAL A 276 -22.03 -2.49 -0.07
N LEU A 277 -21.49 -2.59 -1.29
CA LEU A 277 -20.09 -2.94 -1.51
C LEU A 277 -19.26 -1.67 -1.76
N SER A 278 -18.23 -1.49 -0.95
CA SER A 278 -17.36 -0.33 -0.95
C SER A 278 -15.90 -0.74 -1.10
N LEU A 279 -15.13 0.02 -1.87
CA LEU A 279 -13.70 -0.17 -2.08
C LEU A 279 -12.96 1.13 -1.75
N ALA A 280 -12.09 1.10 -0.74
CA ALA A 280 -11.21 2.20 -0.39
C ALA A 280 -9.76 1.84 -0.71
N THR A 281 -9.11 2.64 -1.55
CA THR A 281 -7.67 2.54 -1.79
C THR A 281 -6.96 3.73 -1.16
N LEU A 282 -5.95 3.48 -0.33
CA LEU A 282 -5.30 4.48 0.53
C LEU A 282 -3.82 4.60 0.15
N GLY A 283 -3.44 5.71 -0.46
CA GLY A 283 -2.07 5.93 -0.92
C GLY A 283 -1.60 4.81 -1.85
N SER A 284 -2.46 4.38 -2.77
CA SER A 284 -2.30 3.13 -3.52
C SER A 284 -1.02 3.07 -4.36
N GLY A 285 -0.36 1.92 -4.32
CA GLY A 285 0.75 1.53 -5.21
C GLY A 285 0.29 1.03 -6.58
N LEU A 286 -1.03 0.98 -6.85
CA LEU A 286 -1.64 0.47 -8.10
C LEU A 286 -0.91 0.88 -9.39
N PRO A 287 -0.46 2.15 -9.57
CA PRO A 287 0.24 2.55 -10.78
C PRO A 287 1.57 1.84 -11.02
N LEU A 288 2.26 1.33 -9.99
CA LEU A 288 3.51 0.57 -10.15
C LEU A 288 3.35 -0.65 -11.06
N VAL A 289 2.14 -1.23 -11.04
CA VAL A 289 1.77 -2.43 -11.78
C VAL A 289 0.95 -2.08 -13.00
N ALA A 290 -0.13 -1.29 -12.85
CA ALA A 290 -1.11 -1.08 -13.92
C ALA A 290 -0.54 -0.42 -15.19
N VAL A 291 0.49 0.43 -15.06
CA VAL A 291 1.15 1.08 -16.21
C VAL A 291 2.12 0.18 -16.96
N GLN A 292 2.44 -0.99 -16.41
CA GLN A 292 3.39 -1.93 -17.02
C GLN A 292 2.78 -2.56 -18.28
N PRO A 293 3.58 -2.84 -19.33
CA PRO A 293 3.04 -3.30 -20.61
C PRO A 293 2.18 -4.58 -20.49
N GLN A 294 2.62 -5.55 -19.69
CA GLN A 294 1.95 -6.86 -19.58
C GLN A 294 0.87 -6.91 -18.50
N ALA A 295 0.55 -5.81 -17.82
CA ALA A 295 -0.51 -5.74 -16.80
C ALA A 295 -1.93 -5.75 -17.40
N VAL A 296 -2.18 -6.62 -18.38
CA VAL A 296 -3.45 -6.73 -19.11
C VAL A 296 -4.58 -7.12 -18.17
N ARG A 297 -4.36 -8.13 -17.31
CA ARG A 297 -5.36 -8.58 -16.34
C ARG A 297 -5.73 -7.47 -15.35
N VAL A 298 -4.72 -6.82 -14.77
CA VAL A 298 -4.92 -5.71 -13.82
C VAL A 298 -5.71 -4.57 -14.48
N ARG A 299 -5.43 -4.22 -15.75
CA ARG A 299 -6.22 -3.21 -16.47
C ARG A 299 -7.65 -3.66 -16.75
N ALA A 300 -7.89 -4.94 -17.03
CA ALA A 300 -9.24 -5.49 -17.17
C ALA A 300 -10.00 -5.46 -15.83
N ASP A 301 -9.33 -5.81 -14.73
CA ASP A 301 -9.89 -5.74 -13.38
C ASP A 301 -10.27 -4.28 -13.04
N ILE A 302 -9.38 -3.31 -13.28
CA ILE A 302 -9.67 -1.88 -13.12
C ILE A 302 -10.87 -1.46 -13.99
N ALA A 303 -10.89 -1.83 -15.27
CA ALA A 303 -11.99 -1.49 -16.18
C ALA A 303 -13.34 -1.98 -15.64
N SER A 304 -13.39 -3.23 -15.15
CA SER A 304 -14.60 -3.82 -14.57
C SER A 304 -15.14 -3.04 -13.36
N LEU A 305 -14.25 -2.47 -12.53
CA LEU A 305 -14.64 -1.67 -11.37
C LEU A 305 -15.04 -0.25 -11.79
N VAL A 306 -14.29 0.35 -12.72
CA VAL A 306 -14.56 1.68 -13.30
C VAL A 306 -15.99 1.77 -13.85
N THR A 307 -16.43 0.70 -14.53
CA THR A 307 -17.75 0.65 -15.16
C THR A 307 -18.85 0.05 -14.29
N SER A 308 -18.52 -0.50 -13.13
CA SER A 308 -19.50 -1.14 -12.25
C SER A 308 -20.25 -0.11 -11.40
N ARG A 309 -21.59 -0.22 -11.41
CA ARG A 309 -22.47 0.47 -10.45
C ARG A 309 -22.65 -0.29 -9.14
N ARG A 310 -22.11 -1.51 -9.02
CA ARG A 310 -22.27 -2.38 -7.84
C ARG A 310 -21.26 -2.11 -6.72
N VAL A 311 -20.24 -1.30 -7.00
CA VAL A 311 -19.20 -0.95 -6.04
C VAL A 311 -18.99 0.56 -6.02
N ALA A 312 -18.85 1.11 -4.82
CA ALA A 312 -18.38 2.48 -4.63
C ALA A 312 -16.86 2.46 -4.39
N TRP A 313 -16.07 2.85 -5.40
CA TRP A 313 -14.62 2.91 -5.27
C TRP A 313 -14.15 4.34 -5.02
N ILE A 314 -13.61 4.59 -3.82
CA ILE A 314 -12.98 5.85 -3.43
C ILE A 314 -11.47 5.65 -3.32
N ASP A 315 -10.69 6.43 -4.08
CA ASP A 315 -9.23 6.41 -4.03
C ASP A 315 -8.72 7.65 -3.29
N TYR A 316 -8.12 7.43 -2.11
CA TYR A 316 -7.55 8.46 -1.28
C TYR A 316 -6.06 8.62 -1.54
N VAL A 317 -5.67 9.81 -1.99
CA VAL A 317 -4.28 10.20 -2.27
C VAL A 317 -3.84 11.35 -1.37
N ALA A 318 -2.55 11.59 -1.24
CA ALA A 318 -2.03 12.69 -0.43
C ALA A 318 -0.75 13.24 -1.07
N PRO A 319 -0.72 14.48 -1.60
CA PRO A 319 0.50 15.07 -2.18
C PRO A 319 1.69 15.18 -1.22
N GLN A 320 1.42 15.14 0.08
CA GLN A 320 2.43 15.17 1.13
C GLN A 320 3.13 13.82 1.31
N ASP A 321 2.45 12.72 0.97
CA ASP A 321 3.03 11.38 0.96
C ASP A 321 4.03 11.22 -0.19
N TRP A 322 5.13 10.53 0.10
CA TRP A 322 6.19 10.26 -0.86
C TRP A 322 5.94 8.98 -1.64
N MET A 323 5.08 8.09 -1.14
CA MET A 323 4.92 6.72 -1.63
C MET A 323 3.52 6.47 -2.19
N ASN A 324 2.91 7.48 -2.82
CA ASN A 324 1.66 7.36 -3.58
C ASN A 324 1.71 8.16 -4.89
N PHE A 325 0.62 8.15 -5.65
CA PHE A 325 0.52 8.85 -6.94
C PHE A 325 -0.67 9.81 -6.99
N PRO A 326 -0.58 11.03 -6.44
CA PRO A 326 -1.71 11.95 -6.32
C PRO A 326 -2.21 12.52 -7.66
N ARG A 327 -1.43 12.34 -8.75
CA ARG A 327 -1.81 12.77 -10.10
C ARG A 327 -2.31 11.62 -10.98
N PHE A 328 -2.36 10.41 -10.45
CA PHE A 328 -2.81 9.26 -11.21
C PHE A 328 -4.34 9.23 -11.28
N ASN A 329 -4.88 9.06 -12.48
CA ASN A 329 -6.27 8.74 -12.70
C ASN A 329 -6.35 7.59 -13.71
N PRO A 330 -6.92 6.42 -13.34
CA PRO A 330 -6.94 5.27 -14.23
C PRO A 330 -7.65 5.53 -15.57
N LEU A 331 -8.61 6.45 -15.63
CA LEU A 331 -9.33 6.80 -16.86
C LEU A 331 -8.49 7.64 -17.84
N HIS A 332 -7.48 8.35 -17.34
CA HIS A 332 -6.64 9.23 -18.14
C HIS A 332 -5.26 8.61 -18.40
N ASP A 333 -4.69 7.94 -17.40
CA ASP A 333 -3.30 7.46 -17.42
C ASP A 333 -3.16 5.99 -17.84
N LEU A 334 -4.25 5.25 -18.01
CA LEU A 334 -4.25 3.88 -18.50
C LEU A 334 -5.08 3.74 -19.77
N ASP A 335 -4.63 2.83 -20.63
CA ASP A 335 -5.43 2.32 -21.74
C ASP A 335 -6.29 1.17 -21.22
N LEU A 336 -7.54 1.48 -20.86
CA LEU A 336 -8.48 0.53 -20.26
C LEU A 336 -9.37 -0.11 -21.34
N PRO A 337 -9.59 -1.44 -21.31
CA PRO A 337 -10.49 -2.12 -22.24
C PRO A 337 -11.95 -1.86 -21.85
N ILE A 338 -12.45 -0.65 -22.11
CA ILE A 338 -13.82 -0.22 -21.81
C ILE A 338 -14.61 -0.10 -23.12
N GLU A 339 -15.74 -0.78 -23.20
CA GLU A 339 -16.63 -0.72 -24.37
C GLU A 339 -17.29 0.66 -24.48
N ALA A 340 -17.46 1.14 -25.72
CA ALA A 340 -18.12 2.42 -25.99
C ALA A 340 -19.54 2.43 -25.42
N GLY A 341 -19.89 3.50 -24.68
CA GLY A 341 -21.19 3.63 -24.03
C GLY A 341 -21.28 2.99 -22.64
N SER A 342 -20.24 2.29 -22.18
CA SER A 342 -20.16 1.83 -20.78
C SER A 342 -20.25 3.01 -19.82
N PRO A 343 -20.99 2.88 -18.70
CA PRO A 343 -21.02 3.94 -17.70
C PRO A 343 -19.65 4.10 -17.06
N ILE A 344 -19.25 5.34 -16.75
CA ILE A 344 -18.01 5.63 -16.01
C ILE A 344 -18.40 6.13 -14.62
N VAL A 345 -18.27 5.24 -13.63
CA VAL A 345 -18.80 5.45 -12.27
C VAL A 345 -17.70 5.65 -11.25
N ASN A 346 -16.57 4.95 -11.44
CA ASN A 346 -15.46 4.86 -10.49
C ASN A 346 -14.11 5.17 -11.15
N PRO A 347 -13.05 5.41 -10.36
CA PRO A 347 -13.09 5.76 -8.94
C PRO A 347 -13.46 7.23 -8.73
N THR A 348 -13.96 7.55 -7.54
CA THR A 348 -13.92 8.94 -7.02
C THR A 348 -12.59 9.16 -6.31
N ILE A 349 -11.74 10.02 -6.88
CA ILE A 349 -10.41 10.33 -6.32
C ILE A 349 -10.54 11.52 -5.35
N ARG A 350 -9.96 11.37 -4.15
CA ARG A 350 -9.99 12.37 -3.08
C ARG A 350 -8.60 12.56 -2.47
N SER A 351 -8.26 13.80 -2.14
CA SER A 351 -7.05 14.07 -1.37
C SER A 351 -7.35 13.87 0.11
N ALA A 352 -6.54 13.12 0.86
CA ALA A 352 -6.65 12.99 2.32
C ALA A 352 -6.27 14.28 3.08
N ARG A 353 -5.81 15.32 2.36
CA ARG A 353 -5.51 16.66 2.90
C ARG A 353 -4.71 16.63 4.19
N PHE A 354 -3.60 15.88 4.22
CA PHE A 354 -2.77 15.67 5.41
C PHE A 354 -2.36 16.95 6.16
N ARG A 355 -2.24 18.10 5.49
CA ARG A 355 -1.95 19.39 6.16
C ARG A 355 -3.10 19.94 7.01
N GLU A 356 -4.33 19.50 6.76
CA GLU A 356 -5.53 19.93 7.49
C GLU A 356 -5.76 19.04 8.71
N ILE A 357 -5.44 17.75 8.61
CA ILE A 357 -5.73 16.74 9.65
C ILE A 357 -4.55 16.43 10.59
N ILE A 358 -3.34 16.87 10.26
CA ILE A 358 -2.15 16.75 11.11
C ILE A 358 -1.84 18.11 11.72
N ALA A 359 -1.53 18.15 13.02
CA ALA A 359 -1.12 19.37 13.69
C ALA A 359 0.20 19.89 13.09
N GLU A 360 0.38 21.21 13.04
CA GLU A 360 1.55 21.81 12.40
C GLU A 360 2.86 21.36 13.07
N GLU A 361 2.90 21.21 14.40
CA GLU A 361 4.10 20.71 15.09
C GLU A 361 4.42 19.27 14.69
N THR A 362 3.40 18.40 14.63
CA THR A 362 3.54 17.01 14.17
C THR A 362 4.02 16.97 12.73
N TYR A 363 3.38 17.75 11.84
CA TYR A 363 3.70 17.79 10.41
C TYR A 363 5.17 18.18 10.17
N ARG A 364 5.68 19.20 10.87
CA ARG A 364 7.10 19.60 10.77
C ARG A 364 8.06 18.46 11.11
N LYS A 365 7.72 17.62 12.09
CA LYS A 365 8.53 16.48 12.53
C LYS A 365 8.49 15.30 11.55
N VAL A 366 7.36 15.11 10.85
CA VAL A 366 7.15 13.90 10.02
C VAL A 366 7.24 14.11 8.51
N ARG A 367 7.14 15.35 8.00
CA ARG A 367 7.06 15.64 6.54
C ARG A 367 8.21 15.11 5.67
N LEU A 368 9.38 14.86 6.28
CA LEU A 368 10.58 14.32 5.63
C LEU A 368 10.82 12.84 5.96
N ARG A 369 9.85 12.15 6.57
CA ARG A 369 9.93 10.73 6.91
C ARG A 369 8.96 9.95 6.01
N PRO A 370 9.41 9.41 4.86
CA PRO A 370 8.54 8.82 3.83
C PRO A 370 7.57 7.78 4.38
N PHE A 371 8.08 6.76 5.07
CA PHE A 371 7.24 5.71 5.68
C PHE A 371 6.26 6.26 6.71
N ARG A 372 6.68 7.21 7.56
CA ARG A 372 5.78 7.79 8.57
C ARG A 372 4.65 8.57 7.93
N MET A 373 4.93 9.33 6.86
CA MET A 373 3.90 10.03 6.08
C MET A 373 2.99 9.04 5.34
N HIS A 374 3.56 7.98 4.77
CA HIS A 374 2.80 6.98 4.04
C HIS A 374 1.84 6.18 4.95
N PHE A 375 2.26 5.87 6.17
CA PHE A 375 1.39 5.23 7.16
C PHE A 375 0.35 6.17 7.77
N GLN A 376 0.43 7.49 7.53
CA GLN A 376 -0.54 8.44 8.08
C GLN A 376 -1.98 8.18 7.62
N PHE A 377 -2.18 7.54 6.46
CA PHE A 377 -3.50 7.08 6.02
C PHE A 377 -4.18 6.17 7.06
N LEU A 378 -3.43 5.44 7.88
CA LEU A 378 -3.93 4.47 8.86
C LEU A 378 -3.88 4.98 10.30
N MET A 379 -3.35 6.19 10.50
CA MET A 379 -3.15 6.75 11.84
C MET A 379 -4.28 7.68 12.23
N SER A 380 -4.42 7.91 13.55
CA SER A 380 -5.33 8.93 14.04
C SER A 380 -4.93 10.28 13.46
N ASN A 381 -5.95 11.06 13.11
CA ASN A 381 -5.79 12.48 12.87
C ASN A 381 -5.50 13.21 14.19
N ASP A 382 -4.87 14.38 14.08
CA ASP A 382 -4.69 15.32 15.20
C ASP A 382 -5.85 16.33 15.25
N ARG A 383 -6.58 16.51 14.14
CA ARG A 383 -7.73 17.40 13.97
C ARG A 383 -8.83 16.68 13.19
N ARG A 384 -10.10 17.02 13.44
CA ARG A 384 -11.19 16.49 12.60
C ARG A 384 -10.98 16.94 11.15
N GLY A 385 -11.33 16.07 10.23
CA GLY A 385 -11.31 16.38 8.80
C GLY A 385 -12.11 15.35 8.03
N ALA A 386 -12.37 15.67 6.77
CA ALA A 386 -13.21 14.83 5.93
C ALA A 386 -12.59 13.45 5.67
N TYR A 387 -11.26 13.39 5.53
CA TYR A 387 -10.52 12.14 5.64
C TYR A 387 -10.30 11.78 7.10
N ASP A 388 -10.81 10.63 7.52
CA ASP A 388 -10.55 10.02 8.83
C ASP A 388 -10.73 8.50 8.68
N PHE A 389 -9.67 7.74 8.95
CA PHE A 389 -9.65 6.28 8.77
C PHE A 389 -10.64 5.56 9.70
N PHE A 390 -10.79 6.04 10.94
CA PHE A 390 -11.68 5.43 11.92
C PHE A 390 -13.12 5.82 11.66
N ALA A 391 -13.40 7.06 11.25
CA ALA A 391 -14.74 7.42 10.81
C ALA A 391 -15.15 6.65 9.53
N MET A 392 -14.21 6.40 8.61
CA MET A 392 -14.44 5.61 7.41
C MET A 392 -14.78 4.16 7.70
N THR A 393 -14.06 3.54 8.63
CA THR A 393 -14.18 2.09 8.87
C THR A 393 -15.08 1.73 10.05
N LEU A 394 -15.31 2.64 10.99
CA LEU A 394 -16.10 2.41 12.21
C LEU A 394 -17.27 3.39 12.37
N GLY A 395 -17.41 4.38 11.47
CA GLY A 395 -18.49 5.37 11.51
C GLY A 395 -19.79 4.88 10.89
N PRO A 396 -20.91 5.59 11.12
CA PRO A 396 -22.26 5.20 10.71
C PRO A 396 -22.60 5.52 9.26
N GLU A 397 -21.66 6.12 8.52
CA GLU A 397 -21.82 6.45 7.10
C GLU A 397 -21.11 5.41 6.25
N THR A 398 -21.70 5.03 5.11
CA THR A 398 -21.03 4.25 4.08
C THR A 398 -19.83 5.00 3.51
N LEU A 399 -18.85 4.27 2.96
CA LEU A 399 -17.71 4.88 2.27
C LEU A 399 -18.17 5.84 1.16
N HIS A 400 -19.24 5.48 0.45
CA HIS A 400 -19.77 6.30 -0.63
C HIS A 400 -20.27 7.66 -0.14
N GLN A 401 -21.08 7.69 0.93
CA GLN A 401 -21.56 8.94 1.54
C GLN A 401 -20.37 9.83 1.92
N ARG A 402 -19.35 9.25 2.54
CA ARG A 402 -18.13 9.97 2.93
C ARG A 402 -17.33 10.49 1.75
N GLY A 403 -17.19 9.67 0.69
CA GLY A 403 -16.45 10.01 -0.53
C GLY A 403 -17.13 11.13 -1.33
N LEU A 404 -18.46 11.20 -1.30
CA LEU A 404 -19.24 12.22 -2.01
C LEU A 404 -19.58 13.46 -1.19
N ALA A 405 -19.38 13.44 0.13
CA ALA A 405 -19.63 14.60 0.97
C ALA A 405 -18.93 15.86 0.42
N ASP A 406 -19.57 17.01 0.55
CA ASP A 406 -18.94 18.29 0.24
C ASP A 406 -17.92 18.63 1.32
N TRP A 407 -16.69 18.22 1.09
CA TRP A 407 -15.60 18.40 2.03
C TRP A 407 -15.27 19.88 2.26
N ALA A 408 -15.62 20.79 1.33
CA ALA A 408 -15.40 22.21 1.52
C ALA A 408 -16.35 22.80 2.59
N ALA A 409 -17.57 22.28 2.70
CA ALA A 409 -18.53 22.68 3.72
C ALA A 409 -18.23 22.10 5.11
N LEU A 410 -17.52 20.96 5.20
CA LEU A 410 -17.16 20.30 6.46
C LEU A 410 -15.88 20.84 7.13
N SER A 411 -15.10 21.66 6.42
CA SER A 411 -13.81 22.21 6.89
C SER A 411 -13.93 23.47 7.74
N THR A 412 -15.13 23.97 8.03
CA THR A 412 -15.35 25.31 8.62
C THR A 412 -15.28 25.37 10.15
N GLU A 413 -15.33 24.24 10.85
CA GLU A 413 -15.19 24.23 12.32
C GLU A 413 -13.80 23.77 12.74
N PRO A 414 -12.99 24.64 13.39
CA PRO A 414 -11.73 24.22 13.97
C PRO A 414 -12.03 23.25 15.13
N ALA A 415 -11.65 21.98 14.94
CA ALA A 415 -11.65 21.02 16.04
C ALA A 415 -10.65 21.44 17.12
N PRO A 416 -10.94 21.21 18.42
CA PRO A 416 -9.97 21.44 19.48
C PRO A 416 -8.68 20.67 19.17
N SER A 417 -7.53 21.35 19.26
CA SER A 417 -6.24 20.74 19.04
C SER A 417 -5.98 19.67 20.10
N CYS A 418 -5.75 18.43 19.69
CA CYS A 418 -5.22 17.42 20.61
C CYS A 418 -3.79 17.87 20.98
N GLU A 419 -3.56 18.30 22.23
CA GLU A 419 -2.21 18.60 22.71
C GLU A 419 -1.34 17.37 22.46
N THR A 420 -0.32 17.56 21.61
CA THR A 420 0.63 16.53 21.25
C THR A 420 1.39 16.12 22.50
N MET A 421 0.93 15.08 23.21
CA MET A 421 1.72 14.49 24.28
C MET A 421 3.01 13.94 23.67
N ALA A 422 4.11 14.61 23.97
CA ALA A 422 5.44 14.08 23.79
C ALA A 422 5.59 12.84 24.68
N ALA A 423 5.81 11.68 24.05
CA ALA A 423 6.59 10.57 24.58
C ALA A 423 7.02 9.70 23.40
#